data_AF-A0A3B5LXG9-F1
#
_entry.id   AF-A0A3B5LXG9-F1
#
_cell.length_a   1.000
_cell.length_b   1.000
_cell.length_c   1.000
_cell.angle_alpha   90.00
_cell.angle_beta   90.00
_cell.angle_gamma   90.00
#
_symmetry.space_group_name_H-M   'P 1'
#
loop_
_entity.id
_entity.type
_entity.pdbx_description
1 polymer ?
#
loop_
_entity_poly.entity_id
_entity_poly.type
_entity_poly.pdbx_seq_one_letter_code
_entity_poly.pdbx_strand_id
1 'polypeptide(L)'
;DGEPELSKGYLTLSSPKQELCLQSWHEARAYHNVGWTSPGLRLVPCVGDLVCEHGDFYPFDGPDGTLAHAFAPSSGIGGDAHFDEDETFTFRYVLFLVAAHEFGHSLGLSHSNDPGALMAPVYSYKNPDTFVLPQDDVRGIQSLYGKNEDPIPPGPTAPPTPDACDSSLVLDAVATLRGEMLFFKNGFFWRIHPQSNTPEQTLIANFWPDAPDSVDAAYESEQSDRVFLFKGRQVWAFSGYDLVRDYPKSISSFGLPKDIKKVDAALNDPETGKTLFFVDSNYYSYDETTKAMDSGFPKRVDKTFSGMTRKVTAALQNRGELLPKAHD
;
A
#
# COMPACT_ATOMS: atom_id res chain seq x y z
N ASP A 1 2.49 29.10 15.69
CA ASP A 1 1.92 29.73 14.50
C ASP A 1 2.97 30.57 13.82
N GLY A 2 3.58 30.01 12.78
CA GLY A 2 4.72 30.58 12.08
C GLY A 2 5.33 29.52 11.18
N GLU A 3 4.55 29.07 10.19
CA GLU A 3 5.10 28.31 9.08
C GLU A 3 6.03 29.23 8.27
N PRO A 4 7.21 28.75 7.84
CA PRO A 4 8.04 29.54 6.94
C PRO A 4 7.34 29.64 5.58
N GLU A 5 7.11 30.87 5.11
CA GLU A 5 6.71 31.13 3.73
C GLU A 5 7.77 30.58 2.76
N LEU A 6 7.31 29.81 1.78
CA LEU A 6 8.08 29.33 0.64
C LEU A 6 8.47 30.53 -0.24
N SER A 7 9.65 31.11 0.00
CA SER A 7 10.18 32.21 -0.82
C SER A 7 11.09 31.70 -1.93
N LYS A 8 10.80 32.17 -3.16
CA LYS A 8 11.45 31.89 -4.45
C LYS A 8 12.97 31.72 -4.41
N GLY A 9 13.42 30.65 -5.07
CA GLY A 9 14.79 30.46 -5.53
C GLY A 9 15.68 29.77 -4.51
N TYR A 10 15.95 28.48 -4.75
CA TYR A 10 16.80 27.61 -3.93
C TYR A 10 16.22 27.29 -2.55
N LEU A 11 15.32 26.32 -2.50
CA LEU A 11 15.13 25.56 -1.28
C LEU A 11 16.32 24.60 -1.11
N THR A 12 17.34 25.05 -0.41
CA THR A 12 18.15 24.11 0.40
C THR A 12 17.20 23.57 1.46
N LEU A 13 16.68 22.35 1.29
CA LEU A 13 16.06 21.64 2.40
C LEU A 13 17.03 21.71 3.58
N SER A 14 16.61 22.34 4.69
CA SER A 14 17.46 22.47 5.88
C SER A 14 18.07 21.11 6.25
N SER A 15 19.35 21.09 6.64
CA SER A 15 20.15 19.86 6.85
C SER A 15 19.43 18.70 7.56
N PRO A 16 18.58 18.91 8.60
CA PRO A 16 17.95 17.79 9.31
C PRO A 16 16.95 16.98 8.46
N LYS A 17 16.43 17.57 7.38
CA LYS A 17 15.37 16.99 6.53
C LYS A 17 15.98 16.13 5.41
N GLN A 18 17.05 16.63 4.79
CA GLN A 18 17.88 15.83 3.87
C GLN A 18 18.54 14.68 4.63
N GLU A 19 18.97 14.93 5.87
CA GLU A 19 19.53 13.91 6.75
C GLU A 19 18.56 12.75 6.98
N LEU A 20 17.24 12.95 7.15
CA LEU A 20 16.28 11.85 7.34
C LEU A 20 16.10 10.94 6.10
N CYS A 21 15.99 11.53 4.89
CA CYS A 21 15.88 10.75 3.66
C CYS A 21 17.18 10.00 3.37
N LEU A 22 18.32 10.69 3.51
CA LEU A 22 19.63 10.08 3.37
C LEU A 22 19.86 9.04 4.48
N GLN A 23 19.32 9.23 5.69
CA GLN A 23 19.45 8.30 6.81
C GLN A 23 18.83 6.95 6.47
N SER A 24 17.69 6.90 5.77
CA SER A 24 17.11 5.62 5.31
C SER A 24 18.07 4.85 4.38
N TRP A 25 18.78 5.56 3.50
CA TRP A 25 19.80 4.97 2.62
C TRP A 25 21.14 4.71 3.32
N HIS A 26 21.50 5.51 4.34
CA HIS A 26 22.68 5.32 5.19
C HIS A 26 22.52 4.11 6.10
N GLU A 27 21.36 3.91 6.73
CA GLU A 27 21.07 2.72 7.54
C GLU A 27 21.15 1.45 6.68
N ALA A 28 20.83 1.53 5.39
CA ALA A 28 20.98 0.41 4.46
C ALA A 28 22.43 0.13 3.99
N ARG A 29 23.42 1.00 4.27
CA ARG A 29 24.79 0.98 3.70
C ARG A 29 25.94 1.37 4.64
N ALA A 30 27.15 0.84 4.38
CA ALA A 30 28.41 1.38 4.89
C ALA A 30 28.89 2.55 4.01
N TYR A 31 28.39 3.77 4.25
CA TYR A 31 29.06 4.96 3.71
C TYR A 31 30.13 5.43 4.68
N HIS A 32 31.27 4.73 4.69
CA HIS A 32 32.52 5.31 5.15
C HIS A 32 33.50 5.30 3.98
N ASN A 33 33.91 6.49 3.52
CA ASN A 33 34.95 6.76 2.52
C ASN A 33 34.59 6.92 1.03
N VAL A 34 33.33 7.07 0.63
CA VAL A 34 33.05 7.64 -0.71
C VAL A 34 33.00 9.15 -0.56
N GLY A 35 33.95 9.88 -1.14
CA GLY A 35 34.02 11.34 -1.14
C GLY A 35 32.88 11.95 -1.95
N TRP A 36 31.66 11.76 -1.47
CA TRP A 36 30.43 12.20 -2.10
C TRP A 36 30.04 13.55 -1.50
N THR A 37 30.05 14.58 -2.34
CA THR A 37 29.33 15.82 -2.08
C THR A 37 27.84 15.49 -2.14
N SER A 38 27.08 15.84 -1.10
CA SER A 38 25.64 15.63 -1.00
C SER A 38 24.92 15.92 -2.33
N PRO A 39 23.86 15.19 -2.70
CA PRO A 39 23.21 15.40 -3.99
C PRO A 39 22.62 16.82 -3.96
N GLY A 40 22.75 17.55 -5.05
CA GLY A 40 22.10 18.85 -5.17
C GLY A 40 20.60 18.63 -5.21
N LEU A 41 19.89 18.97 -4.13
CA LEU A 41 18.43 19.02 -4.14
C LEU A 41 18.00 20.41 -4.59
N ARG A 42 17.25 20.49 -5.70
CA ARG A 42 16.75 21.74 -6.25
C ARG A 42 15.25 21.63 -6.46
N LEU A 43 14.49 22.44 -5.74
CA LEU A 43 13.14 22.79 -6.18
C LEU A 43 13.28 23.80 -7.32
N VAL A 44 12.60 23.53 -8.43
CA VAL A 44 12.77 24.28 -9.66
C VAL A 44 11.44 24.91 -10.08
N PRO A 45 11.37 26.26 -10.18
CA PRO A 45 10.15 26.93 -10.59
C PRO A 45 9.87 26.73 -12.07
N CYS A 46 8.60 26.57 -12.42
CA CYS A 46 8.14 26.61 -13.82
C CYS A 46 8.43 27.98 -14.44
N VAL A 47 9.09 27.98 -15.61
CA VAL A 47 9.29 29.18 -16.43
C VAL A 47 8.44 29.08 -17.70
N GLY A 48 7.15 29.41 -17.59
CA GLY A 48 6.20 29.48 -18.71
C GLY A 48 4.87 28.77 -18.41
N ASP A 49 3.79 29.20 -19.07
CA ASP A 49 2.41 28.79 -18.73
C ASP A 49 1.99 27.38 -19.19
N LEU A 50 2.86 26.64 -19.90
CA LEU A 50 2.52 25.34 -20.55
C LEU A 50 3.64 24.28 -20.51
N VAL A 51 4.89 24.65 -20.21
CA VAL A 51 6.05 23.74 -20.16
C VAL A 51 7.00 24.27 -19.07
N CYS A 52 7.24 23.47 -18.04
CA CYS A 52 8.04 23.86 -16.88
C CYS A 52 9.55 23.63 -17.13
N GLU A 53 10.10 24.42 -18.06
CA GLU A 53 11.53 24.42 -18.39
C GLU A 53 12.36 24.93 -17.20
N HIS A 54 13.34 24.12 -16.77
CA HIS A 54 14.22 24.45 -15.65
C HIS A 54 15.72 24.21 -15.92
N GLY A 55 16.11 24.16 -17.20
CA GLY A 55 17.50 24.29 -17.64
C GLY A 55 18.28 23.00 -17.84
N ASP A 56 17.61 21.84 -17.80
CA ASP A 56 18.21 20.51 -18.03
C ASP A 56 17.65 19.75 -19.25
N PHE A 57 16.75 20.38 -20.02
CA PHE A 57 16.02 19.81 -21.18
C PHE A 57 15.01 18.70 -20.86
N TYR A 58 14.66 18.51 -19.59
CA TYR A 58 13.59 17.61 -19.13
C TYR A 58 12.51 18.44 -18.40
N PRO A 59 11.64 19.14 -19.13
CA PRO A 59 10.65 20.00 -18.49
C PRO A 59 9.60 19.20 -17.71
N PHE A 60 9.11 19.77 -16.61
CA PHE A 60 7.92 19.25 -15.92
C PHE A 60 6.61 19.63 -16.64
N ASP A 61 5.50 19.03 -16.22
CA ASP A 61 4.18 19.07 -16.84
C ASP A 61 3.13 19.90 -16.08
N GLY A 62 3.50 20.55 -14.98
CA GLY A 62 2.59 21.33 -14.14
C GLY A 62 1.96 20.47 -13.04
N PRO A 63 0.80 20.84 -12.46
CA PRO A 63 0.20 20.07 -11.38
C PRO A 63 -0.18 18.64 -11.78
N ASP A 64 0.06 17.70 -10.86
CA ASP A 64 -0.03 16.25 -11.07
C ASP A 64 0.97 15.72 -12.13
N GLY A 65 1.03 14.40 -12.31
CA GLY A 65 1.92 13.80 -13.32
C GLY A 65 3.35 13.64 -12.80
N THR A 66 4.31 14.42 -13.32
CA THR A 66 5.74 14.26 -13.00
C THR A 66 6.10 15.01 -11.73
N LEU A 67 6.13 14.30 -10.60
CA LEU A 67 6.43 14.91 -9.29
C LEU A 67 7.87 15.43 -9.15
N ALA A 68 8.82 14.67 -9.69
CA ALA A 68 10.25 14.92 -9.57
C ALA A 68 11.03 14.08 -10.59
N HIS A 69 12.30 14.40 -10.77
CA HIS A 69 13.27 13.52 -11.42
C HIS A 69 14.66 13.68 -10.84
N ALA A 70 15.51 12.69 -11.03
CA ALA A 70 16.91 12.75 -10.65
C ALA A 70 17.83 12.11 -11.69
N PHE A 71 19.07 12.56 -11.69
CA PHE A 71 20.11 12.07 -12.59
C PHE A 71 21.00 11.05 -11.89
N ALA A 72 21.32 9.96 -12.57
CA ALA A 72 22.29 8.98 -12.09
C ALA A 72 23.67 9.61 -11.77
N PRO A 73 24.50 8.96 -10.93
CA PRO A 73 25.83 9.46 -10.57
C PRO A 73 26.68 9.80 -11.80
N SER A 74 27.10 11.06 -11.94
CA SER A 74 27.98 11.53 -13.01
C SER A 74 28.58 12.90 -12.65
N SER A 75 29.48 13.43 -13.49
CA SER A 75 29.95 14.81 -13.38
C SER A 75 28.89 15.81 -13.86
N GLY A 76 28.95 17.07 -13.39
CA GLY A 76 28.00 18.11 -13.80
C GLY A 76 26.70 18.03 -13.00
N ILE A 77 25.57 17.83 -13.67
CA ILE A 77 24.24 17.65 -13.03
C ILE A 77 24.00 16.21 -12.54
N GLY A 78 24.97 15.30 -12.71
CA GLY A 78 24.82 13.93 -12.25
C GLY A 78 24.67 13.85 -10.74
N GLY A 79 23.65 13.15 -10.26
CA GLY A 79 23.27 13.10 -8.85
C GLY A 79 22.29 14.18 -8.40
N ASP A 80 22.02 15.21 -9.21
CA ASP A 80 21.03 16.24 -8.86
C ASP A 80 19.61 15.65 -8.91
N ALA A 81 18.77 16.11 -7.99
CA ALA A 81 17.34 15.78 -7.92
C ALA A 81 16.52 17.07 -8.01
N HIS A 82 15.60 17.10 -8.97
CA HIS A 82 14.71 18.21 -9.25
C HIS A 82 13.27 17.84 -8.87
N PHE A 83 12.54 18.79 -8.30
CA PHE A 83 11.17 18.60 -7.83
C PHE A 83 10.28 19.68 -8.43
N ASP A 84 9.10 19.31 -8.90
CA ASP A 84 8.18 20.25 -9.54
C ASP A 84 7.53 21.19 -8.51
N GLU A 85 7.83 22.49 -8.56
CA GLU A 85 7.26 23.48 -7.64
C GLU A 85 5.74 23.72 -7.85
N ASP A 86 5.17 23.28 -8.97
CA ASP A 86 3.72 23.36 -9.20
C ASP A 86 2.93 22.29 -8.39
N GLU A 87 3.64 21.30 -7.82
CA GLU A 87 3.05 20.28 -6.97
C GLU A 87 2.84 20.74 -5.52
N THR A 88 1.71 20.30 -4.94
CA THR A 88 1.44 20.59 -3.53
C THR A 88 2.09 19.55 -2.62
N PHE A 89 3.38 19.74 -2.33
CA PHE A 89 4.11 18.89 -1.40
C PHE A 89 3.67 19.13 0.05
N THR A 90 2.98 18.14 0.65
CA THR A 90 2.83 18.12 2.11
C THR A 90 4.16 17.68 2.75
N PHE A 91 4.78 18.61 3.49
CA PHE A 91 6.15 18.52 4.01
C PHE A 91 6.51 17.16 4.66
N ARG A 92 5.60 16.57 5.42
CA ARG A 92 5.87 15.33 6.16
C ARG A 92 5.80 14.07 5.31
N TYR A 93 4.99 14.06 4.27
CA TYR A 93 4.50 12.82 3.70
C TYR A 93 4.92 12.62 2.25
N VAL A 94 4.45 13.49 1.36
CA VAL A 94 4.71 13.37 -0.09
C VAL A 94 6.18 13.67 -0.38
N LEU A 95 6.72 14.76 0.18
CA LEU A 95 8.09 15.18 -0.10
C LEU A 95 9.13 14.15 0.39
N PHE A 96 8.91 13.53 1.54
CA PHE A 96 9.83 12.53 2.09
C PHE A 96 9.98 11.33 1.16
N LEU A 97 8.86 10.75 0.70
CA LEU A 97 8.87 9.56 -0.13
C LEU A 97 9.39 9.84 -1.54
N VAL A 98 8.95 10.95 -2.15
CA VAL A 98 9.44 11.36 -3.48
C VAL A 98 10.94 11.64 -3.40
N ALA A 99 11.41 12.37 -2.39
CA ALA A 99 12.84 12.63 -2.26
C ALA A 99 13.66 11.37 -1.97
N ALA A 100 13.14 10.44 -1.17
CA ALA A 100 13.81 9.18 -0.94
C ALA A 100 13.94 8.37 -2.25
N HIS A 101 12.91 8.35 -3.09
CA HIS A 101 12.92 7.75 -4.42
C HIS A 101 13.97 8.41 -5.34
N GLU A 102 13.93 9.73 -5.48
CA GLU A 102 14.89 10.47 -6.31
C GLU A 102 16.33 10.28 -5.86
N PHE A 103 16.57 10.23 -4.54
CA PHE A 103 17.90 9.92 -4.04
C PHE A 103 18.36 8.50 -4.38
N GLY A 104 17.45 7.54 -4.53
CA GLY A 104 17.81 6.24 -5.08
C GLY A 104 18.39 6.35 -6.49
N HIS A 105 17.79 7.18 -7.36
CA HIS A 105 18.34 7.50 -8.68
C HIS A 105 19.67 8.24 -8.61
N SER A 106 19.78 9.27 -7.76
CA SER A 106 21.04 9.98 -7.51
C SER A 106 22.16 9.05 -7.02
N LEU A 107 21.80 7.95 -6.35
CA LEU A 107 22.70 6.90 -5.86
C LEU A 107 22.94 5.77 -6.88
N GLY A 108 22.30 5.82 -8.05
CA GLY A 108 22.53 4.90 -9.18
C GLY A 108 21.55 3.74 -9.28
N LEU A 109 20.44 3.75 -8.54
CA LEU A 109 19.37 2.78 -8.75
C LEU A 109 18.49 3.19 -9.94
N SER A 110 18.07 2.20 -10.72
CA SER A 110 17.00 2.35 -11.70
C SER A 110 15.65 2.00 -11.06
N HIS A 111 14.56 2.29 -11.76
CA HIS A 111 13.23 1.84 -11.34
C HIS A 111 13.18 0.32 -11.13
N SER A 112 12.44 -0.11 -10.11
CA SER A 112 12.12 -1.50 -9.83
C SER A 112 10.77 -1.89 -10.43
N ASN A 113 10.63 -3.16 -10.80
CA ASN A 113 9.35 -3.77 -11.16
C ASN A 113 8.60 -4.33 -9.94
N ASP A 114 9.22 -4.30 -8.75
CA ASP A 114 8.58 -4.67 -7.50
C ASP A 114 7.64 -3.53 -7.05
N PRO A 115 6.30 -3.74 -7.03
CA PRO A 115 5.34 -2.70 -6.64
C PRO A 115 5.48 -2.27 -5.17
N GLY A 116 6.15 -3.06 -4.35
CA GLY A 116 6.45 -2.75 -2.96
C GLY A 116 7.76 -1.98 -2.75
N ALA A 117 8.60 -1.82 -3.78
CA ALA A 117 9.84 -1.06 -3.69
C ALA A 117 9.58 0.44 -3.50
N LEU A 118 10.54 1.15 -2.92
CA LEU A 118 10.59 2.61 -2.97
C LEU A 118 10.89 3.06 -4.40
N MET A 119 11.78 2.36 -5.11
CA MET A 119 12.15 2.63 -6.50
C MET A 119 11.09 2.19 -7.54
N ALA A 120 9.87 1.85 -7.13
CA ALA A 120 8.78 1.60 -8.08
C ALA A 120 8.43 2.92 -8.82
N PRO A 121 8.16 2.91 -10.14
CA PRO A 121 8.01 4.12 -10.95
C PRO A 121 6.71 4.91 -10.69
N VAL A 122 5.76 4.34 -9.97
CA VAL A 122 4.47 4.98 -9.66
C VAL A 122 4.45 5.32 -8.18
N TYR A 123 4.26 6.61 -7.87
CA TYR A 123 4.17 7.07 -6.48
C TYR A 123 3.10 6.28 -5.72
N SER A 124 3.50 5.77 -4.55
CA SER A 124 2.63 5.04 -3.65
C SER A 124 2.84 5.57 -2.24
N TYR A 125 1.77 6.03 -1.60
CA TYR A 125 1.85 6.56 -0.24
C TYR A 125 2.24 5.44 0.74
N LYS A 126 3.24 5.72 1.56
CA LYS A 126 3.67 4.90 2.71
C LYS A 126 3.84 5.81 3.91
N ASN A 127 3.35 5.42 5.08
CA ASN A 127 3.49 6.26 6.26
C ASN A 127 4.98 6.48 6.61
N PRO A 128 5.51 7.72 6.51
CA PRO A 128 6.90 8.05 6.81
C PRO A 128 7.30 7.74 8.24
N ASP A 129 6.37 7.85 9.21
CA ASP A 129 6.66 7.60 10.63
C ASP A 129 6.98 6.12 10.91
N THR A 130 6.54 5.22 10.02
CA THR A 130 6.79 3.77 10.09
C THR A 130 7.56 3.25 8.88
N PHE A 131 8.08 4.14 8.03
CA PHE A 131 8.71 3.75 6.80
C PHE A 131 10.02 3.01 7.08
N VAL A 132 10.15 1.85 6.44
CA VAL A 132 11.38 1.07 6.41
C VAL A 132 11.68 0.79 4.95
N LEU A 133 12.95 0.96 4.57
CA LEU A 133 13.38 0.71 3.20
C LEU A 133 13.05 -0.74 2.79
N PRO A 134 12.29 -0.96 1.70
CA PRO A 134 11.96 -2.30 1.23
C PRO A 134 13.20 -3.13 0.87
N GLN A 135 13.10 -4.44 1.03
CA GLN A 135 14.24 -5.33 0.84
C GLN A 135 14.79 -5.32 -0.60
N ASP A 136 13.94 -5.02 -1.59
CA ASP A 136 14.37 -4.85 -2.97
C ASP A 136 15.34 -3.68 -3.13
N ASP A 137 14.97 -2.53 -2.59
CA ASP A 137 15.82 -1.34 -2.57
C ASP A 137 17.10 -1.58 -1.76
N VAL A 138 17.02 -2.27 -0.61
CA VAL A 138 18.19 -2.66 0.19
C VAL A 138 19.14 -3.54 -0.63
N ARG A 139 18.64 -4.54 -1.37
CA ARG A 139 19.49 -5.39 -2.22
C ARG A 139 20.10 -4.58 -3.36
N GLY A 140 19.32 -3.75 -4.03
CA GLY A 140 19.77 -2.90 -5.12
C GLY A 140 20.90 -1.99 -4.67
N ILE A 141 20.68 -1.26 -3.57
CA ILE A 141 21.61 -0.28 -3.03
C ILE A 141 22.90 -0.99 -2.54
N GLN A 142 22.80 -2.17 -1.92
CA GLN A 142 23.96 -2.94 -1.47
C GLN A 142 24.74 -3.59 -2.62
N SER A 143 24.09 -3.91 -3.75
CA SER A 143 24.78 -4.45 -4.92
C SER A 143 25.79 -3.48 -5.53
N LEU A 144 25.55 -2.17 -5.36
CA LEU A 144 26.38 -1.11 -5.91
C LEU A 144 27.53 -0.68 -4.96
N TYR A 145 27.33 -0.72 -3.64
CA TYR A 145 28.28 -0.12 -2.66
C TYR A 145 28.61 -1.02 -1.46
N GLY A 146 28.09 -2.26 -1.43
CA GLY A 146 28.29 -3.18 -0.32
C GLY A 146 27.31 -3.00 0.84
N LYS A 147 27.40 -3.91 1.81
CA LYS A 147 26.57 -3.92 3.03
C LYS A 147 27.12 -2.94 4.07
N ASN A 148 26.27 -2.50 4.98
CA ASN A 148 26.76 -1.83 6.18
C ASN A 148 27.50 -2.84 7.09
N GLU A 149 28.77 -2.54 7.42
CA GLU A 149 29.57 -3.34 8.36
C GLU A 149 29.38 -2.90 9.81
N ASP A 150 28.78 -1.72 10.04
CA ASP A 150 28.45 -1.27 11.38
C ASP A 150 27.42 -2.21 12.01
N PRO A 151 27.57 -2.54 13.31
CA PRO A 151 26.58 -3.32 14.04
C PRO A 151 25.32 -2.46 14.26
N ILE A 152 24.46 -2.43 13.25
CA ILE A 152 23.13 -1.83 13.35
C ILE A 152 22.32 -2.74 14.28
N PRO A 153 21.74 -2.22 15.39
CA PRO A 153 20.79 -2.97 16.19
C PRO A 153 19.69 -3.53 15.28
N PRO A 154 19.17 -4.75 15.50
CA PRO A 154 18.09 -5.28 14.67
C PRO A 154 16.87 -4.34 14.74
N GLY A 155 16.70 -3.54 13.70
CA GLY A 155 15.58 -2.65 13.50
C GLY A 155 14.40 -3.40 12.88
N PRO A 156 13.23 -2.73 12.75
CA PRO A 156 12.12 -3.28 11.99
C PRO A 156 12.55 -3.48 10.53
N THR A 157 12.16 -4.60 9.92
CA THR A 157 12.32 -4.86 8.49
C THR A 157 11.01 -4.58 7.77
N ALA A 158 11.08 -3.97 6.58
CA ALA A 158 9.90 -3.80 5.74
C ALA A 158 9.26 -5.16 5.40
N PRO A 159 7.92 -5.27 5.39
CA PRO A 159 7.25 -6.48 4.92
C PRO A 159 7.66 -6.77 3.46
N PRO A 160 7.96 -8.04 3.11
CA PRO A 160 8.28 -8.39 1.74
C PRO A 160 7.04 -8.26 0.85
N THR A 161 7.26 -7.87 -0.41
CA THR A 161 6.24 -7.97 -1.45
C THR A 161 5.88 -9.45 -1.65
N PRO A 162 4.60 -9.81 -1.51
CA PRO A 162 4.16 -11.20 -1.67
C PRO A 162 4.40 -11.73 -3.09
N ASP A 163 4.82 -12.99 -3.22
CA ASP A 163 4.94 -13.69 -4.50
C ASP A 163 3.70 -14.57 -4.74
N ALA A 164 3.02 -14.36 -5.86
CA ALA A 164 1.84 -15.14 -6.25
C ALA A 164 2.17 -16.61 -6.56
N CYS A 165 3.42 -16.91 -6.89
CA CYS A 165 3.91 -18.26 -7.20
C CYS A 165 4.44 -19.00 -5.96
N ASP A 166 4.49 -18.36 -4.79
CA ASP A 166 4.87 -19.01 -3.55
C ASP A 166 3.82 -20.06 -3.15
N SER A 167 4.23 -21.33 -3.13
CA SER A 167 3.34 -22.45 -2.80
C SER A 167 2.90 -22.47 -1.34
N SER A 168 3.55 -21.69 -0.47
CA SER A 168 3.20 -21.52 0.94
C SER A 168 2.33 -20.28 1.21
N LEU A 169 1.96 -19.52 0.16
CA LEU A 169 1.17 -18.32 0.28
C LEU A 169 -0.21 -18.60 0.88
N VAL A 170 -0.52 -17.92 2.00
CA VAL A 170 -1.85 -17.90 2.62
C VAL A 170 -2.43 -16.51 2.47
N LEU A 171 -3.52 -16.37 1.74
CA LEU A 171 -4.22 -15.10 1.56
C LEU A 171 -4.88 -14.65 2.85
N ASP A 172 -4.90 -13.34 3.05
CA ASP A 172 -5.55 -12.73 4.22
C ASP A 172 -7.03 -12.43 3.94
N ALA A 173 -7.41 -12.18 2.68
CA ALA A 173 -8.79 -12.05 2.25
C ALA A 173 -8.94 -12.29 0.74
N VAL A 174 -10.16 -12.60 0.30
CA VAL A 174 -10.55 -12.60 -1.12
C VAL A 174 -11.90 -11.88 -1.23
N ALA A 175 -12.06 -11.06 -2.24
CA ALA A 175 -13.32 -10.37 -2.53
C ALA A 175 -13.51 -10.20 -4.03
N THR A 176 -14.72 -9.83 -4.44
CA THR A 176 -14.96 -9.24 -5.76
C THR A 176 -14.98 -7.72 -5.67
N LEU A 177 -14.84 -7.05 -6.80
CA LEU A 177 -15.23 -5.65 -6.97
C LEU A 177 -15.67 -5.44 -8.43
N ARG A 178 -16.97 -5.25 -8.66
CA ARG A 178 -17.57 -4.99 -9.98
C ARG A 178 -17.13 -5.99 -11.05
N GLY A 179 -17.02 -7.26 -10.66
CA GLY A 179 -16.62 -8.37 -11.51
C GLY A 179 -15.12 -8.69 -11.53
N GLU A 180 -14.26 -7.82 -11.00
CA GLU A 180 -12.85 -8.17 -10.77
C GLU A 180 -12.72 -9.05 -9.52
N MET A 181 -11.71 -9.92 -9.50
CA MET A 181 -11.34 -10.68 -8.31
C MET A 181 -10.14 -10.03 -7.63
N LEU A 182 -10.24 -9.86 -6.32
CA LEU A 182 -9.22 -9.24 -5.48
C LEU A 182 -8.69 -10.28 -4.47
N PHE A 183 -7.36 -10.44 -4.44
CA PHE A 183 -6.68 -11.38 -3.54
C PHE A 183 -5.74 -10.58 -2.64
N PHE A 184 -6.03 -10.51 -1.34
CA PHE A 184 -5.30 -9.66 -0.41
C PHE A 184 -4.21 -10.43 0.34
N LYS A 185 -3.04 -9.80 0.47
CA LYS A 185 -1.93 -10.27 1.31
C LYS A 185 -1.10 -9.12 1.84
N ASN A 186 -0.90 -9.06 3.15
CA ASN A 186 -0.23 -7.97 3.84
C ASN A 186 -0.86 -6.62 3.42
N GLY A 187 -0.04 -5.64 3.01
CA GLY A 187 -0.50 -4.37 2.44
C GLY A 187 -0.73 -4.37 0.94
N PHE A 188 -0.77 -5.55 0.32
CA PHE A 188 -0.92 -5.71 -1.12
C PHE A 188 -2.21 -6.43 -1.46
N PHE A 189 -2.63 -6.27 -2.72
CA PHE A 189 -3.57 -7.18 -3.33
C PHE A 189 -3.24 -7.39 -4.81
N TRP A 190 -3.65 -8.54 -5.33
CA TRP A 190 -3.73 -8.77 -6.76
C TRP A 190 -5.15 -8.53 -7.25
N ARG A 191 -5.29 -7.82 -8.36
CA ARG A 191 -6.55 -7.72 -9.10
C ARG A 191 -6.48 -8.50 -10.39
N ILE A 192 -7.54 -9.23 -10.70
CA ILE A 192 -7.68 -9.97 -11.95
C ILE A 192 -8.95 -9.50 -12.63
N HIS A 193 -8.79 -8.81 -13.76
CA HIS A 193 -9.90 -8.40 -14.60
C HIS A 193 -10.46 -9.61 -15.38
N PRO A 194 -11.78 -9.75 -15.57
CA PRO A 194 -12.38 -10.90 -16.27
C PRO A 194 -11.86 -11.17 -17.69
N GLN A 195 -11.33 -10.14 -18.34
CA GLN A 195 -10.80 -10.20 -19.70
C GLN A 195 -9.27 -10.32 -19.76
N SER A 196 -8.59 -10.28 -18.60
CA SER A 196 -7.14 -10.39 -18.51
C SER A 196 -6.76 -11.65 -17.73
N ASN A 197 -5.73 -12.35 -18.21
CA ASN A 197 -5.14 -13.47 -17.48
C ASN A 197 -3.91 -13.05 -16.68
N THR A 198 -3.54 -11.77 -16.71
CA THR A 198 -2.38 -11.24 -15.98
C THR A 198 -2.88 -10.56 -14.70
N PRO A 199 -2.57 -11.11 -13.51
CA PRO A 199 -2.84 -10.44 -12.25
C PRO A 199 -1.98 -9.17 -12.13
N GLU A 200 -2.59 -8.08 -11.74
CA GLU A 200 -1.88 -6.85 -11.41
C GLU A 200 -1.74 -6.73 -9.89
N GLN A 201 -0.52 -6.60 -9.41
CA GLN A 201 -0.22 -6.43 -7.98
C GLN A 201 -0.06 -4.96 -7.65
N THR A 202 -0.71 -4.50 -6.59
CA THR A 202 -0.60 -3.13 -6.10
C THR A 202 -0.78 -3.07 -4.59
N LEU A 203 -0.53 -1.90 -3.99
CA LEU A 203 -0.76 -1.66 -2.57
C LEU A 203 -2.24 -1.35 -2.32
N ILE A 204 -2.75 -1.80 -1.17
CA ILE A 204 -4.11 -1.46 -0.70
C ILE A 204 -4.28 0.06 -0.63
N ALA A 205 -3.27 0.76 -0.10
CA ALA A 205 -3.27 2.21 0.05
C ALA A 205 -3.37 2.98 -1.27
N ASN A 206 -2.98 2.38 -2.41
CA ASN A 206 -3.10 3.03 -3.73
C ASN A 206 -4.55 3.11 -4.21
N PHE A 207 -5.40 2.18 -3.77
CA PHE A 207 -6.83 2.18 -4.10
C PHE A 207 -7.66 2.81 -2.99
N TRP A 208 -7.30 2.52 -1.74
CA TRP A 208 -8.03 2.98 -0.56
C TRP A 208 -7.05 3.59 0.44
N PRO A 209 -6.70 4.89 0.29
CA PRO A 209 -5.73 5.55 1.17
C PRO A 209 -6.13 5.54 2.65
N ASP A 210 -7.44 5.54 2.95
CA ASP A 210 -7.98 5.50 4.31
C ASP A 210 -8.20 4.07 4.86
N ALA A 211 -7.80 3.04 4.12
CA ALA A 211 -7.88 1.65 4.56
C ALA A 211 -6.77 1.30 5.57
N PRO A 212 -6.94 0.22 6.35
CA PRO A 212 -5.85 -0.30 7.17
C PRO A 212 -4.70 -0.85 6.29
N ASP A 213 -3.48 -0.86 6.84
CA ASP A 213 -2.28 -1.38 6.17
C ASP A 213 -2.37 -2.85 5.75
N SER A 214 -3.34 -3.60 6.27
CA SER A 214 -3.69 -4.95 5.86
C SER A 214 -5.11 -5.28 6.29
N VAL A 215 -5.69 -6.32 5.71
CA VAL A 215 -7.05 -6.77 6.01
C VAL A 215 -7.04 -8.18 6.58
N ASP A 216 -8.06 -8.52 7.38
CA ASP A 216 -8.31 -9.86 7.90
C ASP A 216 -9.47 -10.57 7.15
N ALA A 217 -10.34 -9.79 6.50
CA ALA A 217 -11.43 -10.27 5.66
C ALA A 217 -11.89 -9.13 4.74
N ALA A 218 -12.50 -9.48 3.61
CA ALA A 218 -13.08 -8.53 2.68
C ALA A 218 -14.28 -9.14 1.97
N TYR A 219 -15.26 -8.32 1.57
CA TYR A 219 -16.32 -8.74 0.66
C TYR A 219 -16.91 -7.54 -0.08
N GLU A 220 -17.51 -7.77 -1.24
CA GLU A 220 -18.33 -6.79 -1.93
C GLU A 220 -19.82 -7.07 -1.70
N SER A 221 -20.57 -6.02 -1.43
CA SER A 221 -22.03 -6.05 -1.42
C SER A 221 -22.53 -5.47 -2.73
N GLU A 222 -22.94 -6.33 -3.66
CA GLU A 222 -23.53 -5.89 -4.94
C GLU A 222 -24.79 -5.02 -4.72
N GLN A 223 -25.57 -5.31 -3.67
CA GLN A 223 -26.77 -4.55 -3.33
C GLN A 223 -26.47 -3.08 -3.01
N SER A 224 -25.30 -2.80 -2.43
CA SER A 224 -24.93 -1.44 -2.02
C SER A 224 -23.80 -0.83 -2.85
N ASP A 225 -23.27 -1.55 -3.84
CA ASP A 225 -22.09 -1.20 -4.64
C ASP A 225 -20.93 -0.71 -3.76
N ARG A 226 -20.60 -1.53 -2.75
CA ARG A 226 -19.57 -1.24 -1.74
C ARG A 226 -18.69 -2.44 -1.48
N VAL A 227 -17.41 -2.18 -1.29
CA VAL A 227 -16.46 -3.14 -0.71
C VAL A 227 -16.29 -2.86 0.77
N PHE A 228 -16.29 -3.91 1.57
CA PHE A 228 -16.06 -3.88 3.01
C PHE A 228 -14.74 -4.54 3.33
N LEU A 229 -13.87 -3.83 4.04
CA LEU A 229 -12.56 -4.30 4.47
C LEU A 229 -12.56 -4.40 6.00
N PHE A 230 -12.17 -5.56 6.54
CA PHE A 230 -12.18 -5.82 7.98
C PHE A 230 -10.74 -5.87 8.51
N LYS A 231 -10.49 -5.23 9.64
CA LYS A 231 -9.24 -5.36 10.38
C LYS A 231 -9.49 -5.29 11.88
N GLY A 232 -9.15 -6.35 12.60
CA GLY A 232 -9.43 -6.47 14.02
C GLY A 232 -10.94 -6.27 14.29
N ARG A 233 -11.26 -5.34 15.20
CA ARG A 233 -12.64 -5.02 15.57
C ARG A 233 -13.29 -3.95 14.69
N GLN A 234 -12.62 -3.52 13.63
CA GLN A 234 -13.09 -2.47 12.77
C GLN A 234 -13.40 -2.98 11.36
N VAL A 235 -14.32 -2.28 10.71
CA VAL A 235 -14.68 -2.46 9.32
C VAL A 235 -14.70 -1.09 8.67
N TRP A 236 -14.19 -1.03 7.45
CA TRP A 236 -14.23 0.10 6.53
C TRP A 236 -15.16 -0.27 5.39
N ALA A 237 -15.87 0.73 4.84
CA ALA A 237 -16.68 0.54 3.65
C ALA A 237 -16.29 1.60 2.63
N PHE A 238 -16.07 1.18 1.39
CA PHE A 238 -15.71 2.06 0.30
C PHE A 238 -16.73 1.98 -0.82
N SER A 239 -17.02 3.12 -1.46
CA SER A 239 -17.78 3.19 -2.70
C SER A 239 -16.82 3.63 -3.81
N GLY A 240 -16.41 2.71 -4.66
CA GLY A 240 -15.22 2.91 -5.49
C GLY A 240 -13.98 3.10 -4.63
N TYR A 241 -13.37 4.28 -4.69
CA TYR A 241 -12.17 4.65 -3.91
C TYR A 241 -12.51 5.41 -2.61
N ASP A 242 -13.73 5.96 -2.49
CA ASP A 242 -14.08 6.87 -1.41
C ASP A 242 -14.53 6.14 -0.15
N LEU A 243 -13.96 6.53 0.99
CA LEU A 243 -14.42 6.05 2.30
C LEU A 243 -15.85 6.52 2.55
N VAL A 244 -16.73 5.56 2.83
CA VAL A 244 -18.13 5.87 3.16
C VAL A 244 -18.19 6.60 4.50
N ARG A 245 -19.03 7.65 4.56
CA ARG A 245 -19.26 8.43 5.78
C ARG A 245 -19.57 7.54 7.01
N ASP A 246 -19.00 7.95 8.14
CA ASP A 246 -19.10 7.29 9.46
C ASP A 246 -18.34 5.94 9.57
N TYR A 247 -17.53 5.58 8.57
CA TYR A 247 -16.53 4.51 8.69
C TYR A 247 -15.16 5.08 9.10
N PRO A 248 -14.30 4.28 9.76
CA PRO A 248 -14.53 2.89 10.17
C PRO A 248 -15.54 2.73 11.31
N LYS A 249 -16.26 1.58 11.30
CA LYS A 249 -17.21 1.19 12.35
C LYS A 249 -16.72 -0.03 13.11
N SER A 250 -17.26 -0.26 14.30
CA SER A 250 -17.04 -1.52 15.01
C SER A 250 -17.76 -2.66 14.30
N ILE A 251 -17.15 -3.85 14.21
CA ILE A 251 -17.79 -5.05 13.65
C ILE A 251 -19.10 -5.41 14.38
N SER A 252 -19.29 -4.97 15.62
CA SER A 252 -20.56 -5.12 16.33
C SER A 252 -21.71 -4.33 15.71
N SER A 253 -21.46 -3.36 14.83
CA SER A 253 -22.52 -2.67 14.07
C SER A 253 -23.25 -3.60 13.11
N PHE A 254 -22.63 -4.73 12.73
CA PHE A 254 -23.26 -5.80 11.95
C PHE A 254 -24.04 -6.77 12.84
N GLY A 255 -24.07 -6.58 14.17
CA GLY A 255 -24.70 -7.49 15.12
C GLY A 255 -23.80 -8.61 15.65
N LEU A 256 -22.50 -8.57 15.33
CA LEU A 256 -21.52 -9.51 15.90
C LEU A 256 -21.34 -9.29 17.42
N PRO A 257 -21.26 -10.37 18.22
CA PRO A 257 -20.96 -10.29 19.66
C PRO A 257 -19.71 -9.48 19.98
N LYS A 258 -19.74 -8.71 21.09
CA LYS A 258 -18.67 -7.76 21.46
C LYS A 258 -17.35 -8.43 21.88
N ASP A 259 -17.40 -9.70 22.25
CA ASP A 259 -16.25 -10.52 22.60
C ASP A 259 -15.43 -10.94 21.36
N ILE A 260 -16.05 -10.95 20.18
CA ILE A 260 -15.36 -11.20 18.91
C ILE A 260 -14.29 -10.12 18.69
N LYS A 261 -13.09 -10.59 18.33
CA LYS A 261 -11.91 -9.73 18.14
C LYS A 261 -11.64 -9.41 16.68
N LYS A 262 -12.05 -10.29 15.76
CA LYS A 262 -11.93 -10.11 14.32
C LYS A 262 -12.83 -11.07 13.55
N VAL A 263 -13.01 -10.76 12.27
CA VAL A 263 -13.58 -11.64 11.26
C VAL A 263 -12.41 -12.23 10.47
N ASP A 264 -12.41 -13.54 10.25
CA ASP A 264 -11.31 -14.26 9.59
C ASP A 264 -11.52 -14.46 8.09
N ALA A 265 -12.77 -14.44 7.65
CA ALA A 265 -13.15 -14.37 6.25
C ALA A 265 -14.58 -13.84 6.17
N ALA A 266 -14.90 -13.19 5.06
CA ALA A 266 -16.25 -12.74 4.74
C ALA A 266 -16.60 -13.21 3.34
N LEU A 267 -17.87 -13.55 3.12
CA LEU A 267 -18.37 -13.96 1.82
C LEU A 267 -19.75 -13.34 1.65
N ASN A 268 -19.99 -12.65 0.53
CA ASN A 268 -21.33 -12.25 0.13
C ASN A 268 -21.89 -13.28 -0.85
N ASP A 269 -23.14 -13.65 -0.64
CA ASP A 269 -23.92 -14.49 -1.54
C ASP A 269 -25.07 -13.64 -2.12
N PRO A 270 -24.91 -13.12 -3.34
CA PRO A 270 -25.92 -12.29 -4.00
C PRO A 270 -27.24 -13.04 -4.25
N GLU A 271 -27.20 -14.37 -4.39
CA GLU A 271 -28.40 -15.17 -4.68
C GLU A 271 -29.35 -15.21 -3.48
N THR A 272 -28.79 -15.28 -2.28
CA THR A 272 -29.58 -15.32 -1.03
C THR A 272 -29.68 -13.96 -0.35
N GLY A 273 -28.89 -12.96 -0.79
CA GLY A 273 -28.80 -11.65 -0.14
C GLY A 273 -28.15 -11.73 1.25
N LYS A 274 -27.33 -12.76 1.49
CA LYS A 274 -26.69 -13.01 2.79
C LYS A 274 -25.19 -12.75 2.70
N THR A 275 -24.64 -12.24 3.79
CA THR A 275 -23.20 -12.17 4.01
C THR A 275 -22.82 -13.12 5.15
N LEU A 276 -21.89 -14.02 4.90
CA LEU A 276 -21.37 -14.95 5.88
C LEU A 276 -20.08 -14.41 6.49
N PHE A 277 -20.03 -14.29 7.81
CA PHE A 277 -18.83 -13.90 8.55
C PHE A 277 -18.24 -15.10 9.27
N PHE A 278 -17.05 -15.52 8.88
CA PHE A 278 -16.34 -16.64 9.48
C PHE A 278 -15.48 -16.14 10.65
N VAL A 279 -15.61 -16.81 11.79
CA VAL A 279 -14.90 -16.51 13.04
C VAL A 279 -14.48 -17.83 13.68
N ASP A 280 -13.17 -18.07 13.70
CA ASP A 280 -12.55 -19.32 14.12
C ASP A 280 -13.16 -20.54 13.40
N SER A 281 -13.85 -21.44 14.13
CA SER A 281 -14.50 -22.63 13.56
C SER A 281 -16.01 -22.46 13.34
N ASN A 282 -16.51 -21.23 13.46
CA ASN A 282 -17.91 -20.88 13.33
C ASN A 282 -18.13 -19.85 12.22
N TYR A 283 -19.37 -19.73 11.78
CA TYR A 283 -19.79 -18.64 10.91
C TYR A 283 -21.12 -18.06 11.37
N TYR A 284 -21.31 -16.78 11.07
CA TYR A 284 -22.54 -16.01 11.27
C TYR A 284 -23.15 -15.68 9.91
N SER A 285 -24.47 -15.54 9.83
CA SER A 285 -25.16 -15.10 8.62
C SER A 285 -25.80 -13.75 8.89
N TYR A 286 -25.51 -12.79 8.03
CA TYR A 286 -26.02 -11.44 8.08
C TYR A 286 -26.91 -11.19 6.87
N ASP A 287 -28.12 -10.71 7.13
CA ASP A 287 -29.07 -10.37 6.08
C ASP A 287 -28.83 -8.94 5.60
N GLU A 288 -28.41 -8.79 4.35
CA GLU A 288 -28.08 -7.48 3.78
C GLU A 288 -29.32 -6.60 3.60
N THR A 289 -30.52 -7.16 3.51
CA THR A 289 -31.75 -6.38 3.32
C THR A 289 -32.26 -5.81 4.65
N THR A 290 -32.32 -6.65 5.69
CA THR A 290 -32.78 -6.25 7.03
C THR A 290 -31.68 -5.61 7.87
N LYS A 291 -30.42 -5.71 7.41
CA LYS A 291 -29.23 -5.22 8.10
C LYS A 291 -29.10 -5.80 9.53
N ALA A 292 -29.36 -7.10 9.66
CA ALA A 292 -29.36 -7.82 10.93
C ALA A 292 -28.79 -9.24 10.81
N MET A 293 -28.27 -9.78 11.91
CA MET A 293 -27.84 -11.18 11.99
C MET A 293 -29.05 -12.11 11.97
N ASP A 294 -28.98 -13.17 11.19
CA ASP A 294 -29.99 -14.23 11.16
C ASP A 294 -30.04 -14.96 12.51
N SER A 295 -31.24 -15.35 12.93
CA SER A 295 -31.43 -16.18 14.13
C SER A 295 -30.86 -17.59 13.95
N GLY A 296 -30.37 -18.19 15.03
CA GLY A 296 -29.83 -19.57 15.00
C GLY A 296 -28.36 -19.67 14.57
N PHE A 297 -27.65 -18.54 14.57
CA PHE A 297 -26.21 -18.43 14.41
C PHE A 297 -25.52 -18.06 15.74
N PRO A 298 -24.24 -18.41 15.95
CA PRO A 298 -23.32 -19.02 14.98
C PRO A 298 -23.58 -20.50 14.71
N LYS A 299 -23.14 -20.98 13.54
CA LYS A 299 -23.10 -22.41 13.18
C LYS A 299 -21.66 -22.87 12.97
N ARG A 300 -21.39 -24.16 13.19
CA ARG A 300 -20.06 -24.72 12.96
C ARG A 300 -19.80 -24.88 11.47
N VAL A 301 -18.62 -24.45 11.05
CA VAL A 301 -18.18 -24.49 9.65
C VAL A 301 -18.13 -25.93 9.13
N ASP A 302 -17.54 -26.85 9.91
CA ASP A 302 -17.35 -28.27 9.55
C ASP A 302 -18.65 -29.07 9.37
N LYS A 303 -19.77 -28.56 9.90
CA LYS A 303 -21.09 -29.18 9.75
C LYS A 303 -21.84 -28.69 8.50
N THR A 304 -21.50 -27.50 8.01
CA THR A 304 -22.16 -26.88 6.85
C THR A 304 -21.34 -27.07 5.58
N PHE A 305 -20.02 -26.88 5.67
CA PHE A 305 -19.11 -26.90 4.53
C PHE A 305 -18.24 -28.17 4.58
N SER A 306 -18.65 -29.20 3.85
CA SER A 306 -17.94 -30.48 3.77
C SER A 306 -16.48 -30.27 3.34
N GLY A 307 -15.55 -30.91 4.07
CA GLY A 307 -14.12 -30.80 3.81
C GLY A 307 -13.40 -29.67 4.56
N MET A 308 -14.14 -28.77 5.22
CA MET A 308 -13.54 -27.73 6.05
C MET A 308 -13.47 -28.15 7.51
N THR A 309 -12.28 -28.59 7.94
CA THR A 309 -12.03 -29.07 9.32
C THR A 309 -11.38 -28.02 10.21
N ARG A 310 -11.05 -26.83 9.65
CA ARG A 310 -10.21 -25.80 10.25
C ARG A 310 -10.77 -24.40 10.03
N LYS A 311 -10.03 -23.41 10.54
CA LYS A 311 -10.30 -21.97 10.41
C LYS A 311 -10.25 -21.56 8.94
N VAL A 312 -11.25 -20.80 8.51
CA VAL A 312 -11.32 -20.22 7.17
C VAL A 312 -10.45 -18.96 7.16
N THR A 313 -9.56 -18.83 6.18
CA THR A 313 -8.65 -17.68 6.03
C THR A 313 -9.07 -16.75 4.90
N ALA A 314 -9.85 -17.26 3.94
CA ALA A 314 -10.47 -16.47 2.89
C ALA A 314 -11.72 -17.19 2.38
N ALA A 315 -12.70 -16.45 1.86
CA ALA A 315 -13.91 -17.02 1.29
C ALA A 315 -14.39 -16.15 0.14
N LEU A 316 -14.90 -16.79 -0.92
CA LEU A 316 -15.44 -16.12 -2.10
C LEU A 316 -16.67 -16.88 -2.60
N GLN A 317 -17.69 -16.17 -3.07
CA GLN A 317 -18.69 -16.75 -3.96
C GLN A 317 -18.26 -16.47 -5.39
N ASN A 318 -18.23 -17.50 -6.24
CA ASN A 318 -18.00 -17.32 -7.67
C ASN A 318 -18.93 -18.22 -8.47
N ARG A 319 -19.81 -17.62 -9.30
CA ARG A 319 -20.73 -18.34 -10.21
C ARG A 319 -21.62 -19.38 -9.51
N GLY A 320 -22.13 -19.06 -8.32
CA GLY A 320 -23.01 -19.94 -7.56
C GLY A 320 -22.28 -20.96 -6.68
N GLU A 321 -20.94 -21.01 -6.73
CA GLU A 321 -20.14 -21.85 -5.83
C GLU A 321 -19.58 -21.02 -4.67
N LEU A 322 -19.84 -21.49 -3.45
CA LEU A 322 -19.21 -20.97 -2.23
C LEU A 322 -17.85 -21.62 -2.07
N LEU A 323 -16.79 -20.82 -2.14
CA LEU A 323 -15.39 -21.25 -2.09
C LEU A 323 -14.69 -20.73 -0.83
N PRO A 324 -15.02 -21.25 0.36
CA PRO A 324 -14.24 -20.99 1.55
C PRO A 324 -12.94 -21.81 1.54
N LYS A 325 -11.83 -21.16 1.88
CA LYS A 325 -10.47 -21.73 1.94
C LYS A 325 -10.04 -21.81 3.40
N ALA A 326 -9.73 -23.03 3.84
CA ALA A 326 -9.03 -23.28 5.09
C ALA A 326 -7.56 -23.60 4.81
N HIS A 327 -6.67 -23.23 5.72
CA HIS A 327 -5.27 -23.65 5.67
C HIS A 327 -5.03 -24.82 6.62
N ASP A 328 -4.21 -25.78 6.17
CA ASP A 328 -3.83 -26.97 6.93
C ASP A 328 -2.73 -26.76 7.97
#